data_AF-A0A6A5AN37-F1
#
_entry.id   AF-A0A6A5AN37-F1
#
_cell.length_a   1.000
_cell.length_b   1.000
_cell.length_c   1.000
_cell.angle_alpha   90.00
_cell.angle_beta   90.00
_cell.angle_gamma   90.00
#
_symmetry.space_group_name_H-M   'P 1'
#
loop_
_entity.id
_entity.type
_entity.pdbx_description
1 polymer ?
#
loop_
_entity_poly.entity_id
_entity_poly.type
_entity_poly.pdbx_seq_one_letter_code
_entity_poly.pdbx_strand_id
1 'polypeptide(L)'
;MDGFGTNGKYMRQCTTHDEFVQQHVVVVATTTASTLLDPSILRPGRFDVEIALGLPTESARRAALTNLVAGTPVSTDHQSTEALVAALTDRSEGATIGQLHAIFQEAAMLSLRESIDVTEIRAAALERACCQVMGESKRVDVHHGDNEEDEELEDKLNAMSLE
;
A
#
# COMPACT_ATOMS: atom_id res chain seq x y z
N MET A 1 10.84 21.32 9.67
CA MET A 1 9.38 21.54 9.62
C MET A 1 9.16 22.77 8.75
N ASP A 2 9.33 22.61 7.44
CA ASP A 2 9.45 23.75 6.53
C ASP A 2 8.76 23.34 5.22
N GLY A 3 7.87 24.18 4.69
CA GLY A 3 7.48 24.11 3.28
C GLY A 3 6.01 23.84 2.96
N PHE A 4 5.06 24.59 3.54
CA PHE A 4 3.85 24.89 2.76
C PHE A 4 4.19 26.03 1.81
N GLY A 5 4.38 25.69 0.54
CA GLY A 5 4.68 26.63 -0.53
C GLY A 5 3.59 27.70 -0.66
N THR A 6 3.98 28.95 -0.39
CA THR A 6 3.17 30.13 -0.64
C THR A 6 3.09 30.41 -2.13
N ASN A 7 2.08 29.86 -2.81
CA ASN A 7 1.56 30.42 -4.07
C ASN A 7 0.25 31.18 -3.79
N GLY A 8 0.41 32.33 -3.12
CA GLY A 8 -0.21 33.63 -3.43
C GLY A 8 -1.71 33.84 -3.63
N LYS A 9 -2.62 32.85 -3.71
CA LYS A 9 -4.05 33.15 -4.01
C LYS A 9 -5.17 32.32 -3.35
N TYR A 10 -4.91 31.30 -2.53
CA TYR A 10 -5.99 30.39 -2.10
C TYR A 10 -6.11 30.06 -0.61
N MET A 11 -5.45 30.80 0.29
CA MET A 11 -5.66 30.60 1.72
C MET A 11 -6.48 31.75 2.29
N ARG A 12 -7.81 31.67 2.18
CA ARG A 12 -8.68 32.48 3.04
C ARG A 12 -8.69 31.81 4.40
N GLN A 13 -8.12 32.49 5.37
CA GLN A 13 -8.12 32.06 6.76
C GLN A 13 -9.55 32.24 7.28
N CYS A 14 -10.33 31.16 7.30
CA CYS A 14 -11.66 31.18 7.89
C CYS A 14 -11.48 31.38 9.40
N THR A 15 -11.68 32.61 9.85
CA THR A 15 -11.47 33.02 11.25
C THR A 15 -12.64 32.63 12.15
N THR A 16 -13.76 32.19 11.59
CA THR A 16 -14.97 31.82 12.31
C THR A 16 -15.54 30.49 11.80
N HIS A 17 -16.19 29.76 12.69
CA HIS A 17 -16.85 28.48 12.37
C HIS A 17 -17.91 28.64 11.26
N ASP A 18 -18.64 29.77 11.23
CA ASP A 18 -19.68 30.04 10.22
C ASP A 18 -19.15 30.23 8.80
N GLU A 19 -17.94 30.79 8.62
CA GLU A 19 -17.32 30.91 7.29
C GLU A 19 -16.84 29.55 6.74
N PHE A 20 -16.51 28.61 7.63
CA PHE A 20 -16.09 27.26 7.25
C PHE A 20 -17.27 26.43 6.71
N VAL A 21 -18.46 26.55 7.31
CA VAL A 21 -19.66 25.81 6.92
C VAL A 21 -20.18 26.23 5.52
N GLN A 22 -19.88 27.45 5.07
CA GLN A 22 -20.23 27.92 3.73
C GLN A 22 -19.32 27.36 2.62
N GLN A 23 -18.22 26.69 2.98
CA GLN A 23 -17.29 26.10 2.03
C GLN A 23 -17.47 24.57 2.00
N HIS A 24 -17.56 23.99 0.80
CA HIS A 24 -17.58 22.54 0.61
C HIS A 24 -16.18 21.95 0.87
N VAL A 25 -15.78 21.89 2.14
CA VAL A 25 -14.49 21.37 2.59
C VAL A 25 -14.65 19.91 3.00
N VAL A 26 -13.73 19.05 2.54
CA VAL A 26 -13.59 17.66 2.99
C VAL A 26 -12.25 17.53 3.70
N VAL A 27 -12.25 16.95 4.89
CA VAL A 27 -11.04 16.69 5.68
C VAL A 27 -10.71 15.20 5.59
N VAL A 28 -9.47 14.88 5.18
CA VAL A 28 -8.96 13.51 5.11
C VAL A 28 -7.76 13.39 6.04
N ALA A 29 -7.77 12.39 6.92
CA ALA A 29 -6.67 12.04 7.79
C ALA A 29 -6.21 10.62 7.51
N THR A 30 -4.93 10.34 7.75
CA THR A 30 -4.34 8.99 7.61
C THR A 30 -3.70 8.59 8.92
N THR A 31 -3.87 7.32 9.32
CA THR A 31 -3.23 6.73 10.51
C THR A 31 -2.83 5.30 10.19
N THR A 32 -1.69 4.87 10.71
CA THR A 32 -1.28 3.45 10.67
C THR A 32 -1.86 2.65 11.85
N ALA A 33 -2.43 3.34 12.84
CA ALA A 33 -2.99 2.72 14.04
C ALA A 33 -4.23 3.49 14.49
N SER A 34 -5.42 3.12 14.00
CA SER A 34 -6.68 3.77 14.39
C SER A 34 -7.04 3.51 15.86
N THR A 35 -6.59 2.38 16.43
CA THR A 35 -6.80 2.01 17.83
C THR A 35 -6.10 2.93 18.84
N LEU A 36 -5.09 3.69 18.42
CA LEU A 36 -4.37 4.64 19.27
C LEU A 36 -5.00 6.03 19.30
N LEU A 37 -6.04 6.26 18.50
CA LEU A 37 -6.74 7.55 18.44
C LEU A 37 -7.71 7.71 19.61
N ASP A 38 -7.90 8.95 20.05
CA ASP A 38 -8.94 9.28 21.05
C ASP A 38 -10.34 8.96 20.46
N PRO A 39 -11.16 8.13 21.12
CA PRO A 39 -12.51 7.81 20.63
C PRO A 39 -13.40 9.05 20.41
N SER A 40 -13.08 10.18 21.06
CA SER A 40 -13.80 11.45 20.93
C SER A 40 -13.67 12.06 19.53
N ILE A 41 -12.59 11.79 18.79
CA ILE A 41 -12.42 12.33 17.42
C ILE A 41 -13.13 11.49 16.36
N LEU A 42 -13.49 10.24 16.68
CA LEU A 42 -14.20 9.30 15.80
C LEU A 42 -15.73 9.43 15.86
N ARG A 43 -16.25 10.36 16.65
CA ARG A 43 -17.70 10.58 16.79
C ARG A 43 -18.30 11.23 15.53
N PRO A 44 -19.59 10.99 15.25
CA PRO A 44 -20.32 11.64 14.17
C PRO A 44 -20.09 13.16 14.10
N GLY A 45 -19.80 13.68 12.91
CA GLY A 45 -19.49 15.10 12.68
C GLY A 45 -18.03 15.51 12.90
N ARG A 46 -17.12 14.55 13.08
CA ARG A 46 -15.65 14.74 13.11
C ARG A 46 -14.98 13.83 12.08
N PHE A 47 -14.30 12.78 12.51
CA PHE A 47 -13.78 11.70 11.65
C PHE A 47 -14.69 10.49 11.77
N ASP A 48 -15.86 10.58 11.18
CA ASP A 48 -16.93 9.59 11.30
C ASP A 48 -16.92 8.52 10.19
N VAL A 49 -16.13 8.73 9.14
CA VAL A 49 -15.86 7.73 8.09
C VAL A 49 -14.47 7.16 8.26
N GLU A 50 -14.40 5.86 8.59
CA GLU A 50 -13.15 5.10 8.61
C GLU A 50 -13.03 4.24 7.34
N ILE A 51 -11.88 4.32 6.66
CA ILE A 51 -11.57 3.52 5.49
C ILE A 51 -10.31 2.71 5.81
N ALA A 52 -10.49 1.42 6.08
CA ALA A 52 -9.37 0.51 6.29
C ALA A 52 -8.69 0.17 4.96
N LEU A 53 -7.37 0.28 4.92
CA LEU A 53 -6.57 -0.08 3.75
C LEU A 53 -5.84 -1.39 4.03
N GLY A 54 -6.21 -2.44 3.29
CA GLY A 54 -5.51 -3.73 3.30
C GLY A 54 -4.33 -3.78 2.33
N LEU A 55 -3.67 -4.93 2.28
CA LEU A 55 -2.70 -5.23 1.23
C LEU A 55 -3.38 -5.23 -0.15
N PRO A 56 -2.67 -4.82 -1.22
CA PRO A 56 -3.23 -4.80 -2.55
C PRO A 56 -3.57 -6.21 -3.03
N THR A 57 -4.76 -6.37 -3.60
CA THR A 57 -5.19 -7.58 -4.30
C THR A 57 -4.26 -7.87 -5.48
N GLU A 58 -4.29 -9.10 -6.01
CA GLU A 58 -3.52 -9.46 -7.21
C GLU A 58 -3.82 -8.52 -8.39
N SER A 59 -5.09 -8.20 -8.63
CA SER A 59 -5.50 -7.26 -9.68
C SER A 59 -4.95 -5.85 -9.45
N ALA A 60 -4.93 -5.37 -8.20
CA ALA A 60 -4.35 -4.09 -7.85
C ALA A 60 -2.83 -4.07 -8.01
N ARG A 61 -2.14 -5.16 -7.62
CA ARG A 61 -0.69 -5.32 -7.85
C ARG A 61 -0.37 -5.33 -9.33
N ARG A 62 -1.13 -6.08 -10.14
CA ARG A 62 -0.97 -6.11 -11.60
C ARG A 62 -1.12 -4.72 -12.19
N ALA A 63 -2.17 -3.98 -11.82
CA ALA A 63 -2.39 -2.61 -12.30
C ALA A 63 -1.25 -1.66 -11.88
N ALA A 64 -0.78 -1.76 -10.63
CA ALA A 64 0.35 -0.97 -10.15
C ALA A 64 1.64 -1.30 -10.94
N LEU A 65 1.93 -2.59 -11.15
CA LEU A 65 3.08 -3.05 -11.92
C LEU A 65 2.99 -2.60 -13.39
N THR A 66 1.83 -2.68 -14.02
CA THR A 66 1.63 -2.15 -15.39
C THR A 66 1.97 -0.67 -15.45
N ASN A 67 1.53 0.14 -14.49
CA ASN A 67 1.84 1.57 -14.44
C ASN A 67 3.34 1.82 -14.18
N LEU A 68 3.97 1.04 -13.30
CA LEU A 68 5.40 1.14 -13.01
C LEU A 68 6.25 0.80 -14.23
N VAL A 69 5.91 -0.26 -14.96
CA VAL A 69 6.59 -0.64 -16.21
C VAL A 69 6.35 0.41 -17.29
N ALA A 70 5.16 1.00 -17.39
CA ALA A 70 4.89 2.07 -18.36
C ALA A 70 5.66 3.37 -18.05
N GLY A 71 5.90 3.66 -16.76
CA GLY A 71 6.62 4.85 -16.30
C GLY A 71 8.14 4.68 -16.24
N THR A 72 8.67 3.47 -16.43
CA THR A 72 10.09 3.15 -16.28
C THR A 72 10.64 2.60 -17.60
N PRO A 73 11.80 3.05 -18.09
CA PRO A 73 12.42 2.46 -19.27
C PRO A 73 12.88 1.03 -18.95
N VAL A 74 12.12 0.03 -19.39
CA VAL A 74 12.38 -1.39 -19.16
C VAL A 74 12.64 -2.08 -20.49
N SER A 75 13.79 -2.75 -20.59
CA SER A 75 14.16 -3.60 -21.71
C SER A 75 13.65 -5.01 -21.46
N THR A 76 12.75 -5.50 -22.30
CA THR A 76 12.08 -6.80 -22.08
C THR A 76 12.82 -8.00 -22.66
N ASP A 77 14.06 -7.85 -23.17
CA ASP A 77 14.95 -8.94 -23.62
C ASP A 77 14.18 -10.07 -24.38
N HIS A 78 13.31 -9.71 -25.32
CA HIS A 78 12.44 -10.57 -26.16
C HIS A 78 11.11 -11.08 -25.54
N GLN A 79 10.77 -10.72 -24.31
CA GLN A 79 9.46 -11.00 -23.71
C GLN A 79 8.46 -9.86 -23.99
N SER A 80 7.17 -10.19 -23.98
CA SER A 80 6.11 -9.17 -23.96
C SER A 80 6.07 -8.48 -22.60
N THR A 81 5.83 -7.17 -22.58
CA THR A 81 5.60 -6.38 -21.35
C THR A 81 4.55 -7.01 -20.45
N GLU A 82 3.50 -7.59 -21.06
CA GLU A 82 2.42 -8.27 -20.33
C GLU A 82 2.92 -9.52 -19.59
N ALA A 83 3.83 -10.28 -20.20
CA ALA A 83 4.40 -11.49 -19.61
C ALA A 83 5.31 -11.14 -18.43
N LEU A 84 6.09 -10.06 -18.53
CA LEU A 84 6.91 -9.55 -17.44
C LEU A 84 6.04 -9.11 -16.25
N VAL A 85 4.97 -8.35 -16.51
CA VAL A 85 4.04 -7.91 -15.47
C VAL A 85 3.37 -9.10 -14.78
N ALA A 86 2.92 -10.10 -15.55
CA ALA A 86 2.35 -11.33 -14.99
C ALA A 86 3.35 -12.04 -14.07
N ALA A 87 4.58 -12.26 -14.54
CA ALA A 87 5.63 -12.90 -13.74
C ALA A 87 5.97 -12.13 -12.46
N LEU A 88 6.04 -10.80 -12.51
CA LEU A 88 6.26 -9.97 -11.31
C LEU A 88 5.06 -9.99 -10.36
N THR A 89 3.83 -10.06 -10.88
CA THR A 89 2.61 -10.13 -10.07
C THR A 89 2.56 -11.40 -9.24
N ASP A 90 2.89 -12.55 -9.85
CA ASP A 90 2.93 -13.85 -9.19
C ASP A 90 4.02 -13.90 -8.11
N ARG A 91 5.18 -13.28 -8.39
CA ARG A 91 6.33 -13.26 -7.47
C ARG A 91 6.27 -12.21 -6.37
N SER A 92 5.28 -11.32 -6.40
CA SER A 92 5.07 -10.24 -5.42
C SER A 92 3.81 -10.45 -4.59
N GLU A 93 3.42 -11.71 -4.35
CA GLU A 93 2.32 -12.03 -3.45
C GLU A 93 2.57 -11.45 -2.05
N GLY A 94 1.53 -10.83 -1.46
CA GLY A 94 1.62 -10.15 -0.17
C GLY A 94 2.42 -8.83 -0.20
N ALA A 95 2.94 -8.40 -1.35
CA ALA A 95 3.69 -7.16 -1.44
C ALA A 95 2.80 -5.93 -1.19
N THR A 96 3.30 -5.01 -0.40
CA THR A 96 2.78 -3.65 -0.29
C THR A 96 3.10 -2.85 -1.57
N ILE A 97 2.36 -1.77 -1.82
CA ILE A 97 2.68 -0.84 -2.91
C ILE A 97 4.11 -0.29 -2.77
N GLY A 98 4.55 -0.01 -1.53
CA GLY A 98 5.92 0.42 -1.26
C GLY A 98 6.98 -0.60 -1.70
N GLN A 99 6.74 -1.89 -1.45
CA GLN A 99 7.64 -2.96 -1.92
C GLN A 99 7.67 -3.06 -3.44
N LEU A 100 6.52 -2.92 -4.13
CA LEU A 100 6.49 -2.90 -5.60
C LEU A 100 7.36 -1.78 -6.17
N HIS A 101 7.29 -0.57 -5.59
CA HIS A 101 8.17 0.54 -5.97
C HIS A 101 9.65 0.23 -5.63
N ALA A 102 9.92 -0.36 -4.47
CA ALA A 102 11.27 -0.71 -4.05
C ALA A 102 11.93 -1.72 -5.00
N ILE A 103 11.18 -2.66 -5.58
CA ILE A 103 11.68 -3.59 -6.61
C ILE A 103 12.25 -2.83 -7.80
N PHE A 104 11.53 -1.82 -8.29
CA PHE A 104 11.98 -1.02 -9.45
C PHE A 104 13.18 -0.14 -9.09
N GLN A 105 13.18 0.44 -7.89
CA GLN A 105 14.30 1.23 -7.40
C GLN A 105 15.57 0.38 -7.26
N GLU A 106 15.47 -0.81 -6.67
CA GLU A 106 16.63 -1.71 -6.53
C GLU A 106 17.09 -2.24 -7.90
N ALA A 107 16.17 -2.55 -8.82
CA ALA A 107 16.53 -2.96 -10.18
C ALA A 107 17.29 -1.86 -10.94
N ALA A 108 16.89 -0.60 -10.77
CA ALA A 108 17.61 0.55 -11.32
C ALA A 108 19.01 0.66 -10.71
N MET A 109 19.13 0.51 -9.38
CA MET A 109 20.42 0.55 -8.69
C MET A 109 21.34 -0.60 -9.10
N LEU A 110 20.81 -1.81 -9.27
CA LEU A 110 21.57 -2.96 -9.79
C LEU A 110 22.08 -2.69 -11.20
N SER A 111 21.24 -2.11 -12.05
CA SER A 111 21.61 -1.76 -13.43
C SER A 111 22.72 -0.70 -13.47
N LEU A 112 22.61 0.34 -12.65
CA LEU A 112 23.62 1.40 -12.52
C LEU A 112 24.96 0.90 -11.94
N ARG A 113 24.94 -0.11 -11.08
CA ARG A 113 26.16 -0.75 -10.54
C ARG A 113 26.89 -1.56 -11.62
N GLU A 114 26.18 -2.08 -12.62
CA GLU A 114 26.78 -2.81 -13.74
C GLU A 114 27.36 -1.84 -14.78
N SER A 115 26.65 -0.77 -15.10
CA SER A 115 27.15 0.30 -15.97
C SER A 115 26.44 1.62 -15.72
N ILE A 116 27.21 2.71 -15.68
CA ILE A 116 26.68 4.06 -15.37
C ILE A 116 25.91 4.67 -16.54
N ASP A 117 26.17 4.21 -17.77
CA ASP A 117 25.55 4.71 -18.99
C ASP A 117 24.25 3.96 -19.34
N VAL A 118 23.73 3.15 -18.43
CA VAL A 118 22.49 2.39 -18.64
C VAL A 118 21.29 3.32 -18.67
N THR A 119 20.52 3.24 -19.75
CA THR A 119 19.28 4.00 -19.94
C THR A 119 18.01 3.17 -19.70
N GLU A 120 18.12 1.84 -19.67
CA GLU A 120 17.00 0.91 -19.53
C GLU A 120 17.30 -0.18 -18.51
N ILE A 121 16.30 -0.52 -17.69
CA ILE A 121 16.38 -1.63 -16.73
C ILE A 121 16.08 -2.94 -17.46
N ARG A 122 16.97 -3.92 -17.35
CA ARG A 122 16.72 -5.25 -17.94
C ARG A 122 15.74 -6.05 -17.11
N ALA A 123 14.93 -6.90 -17.75
CA ALA A 123 14.04 -7.83 -17.06
C ALA A 123 14.76 -8.68 -16.00
N ALA A 124 15.97 -9.15 -16.28
CA ALA A 124 16.79 -9.91 -15.33
C ALA A 124 17.14 -9.12 -14.06
N ALA A 125 17.33 -7.79 -14.15
CA ALA A 125 17.58 -6.95 -12.98
C ALA A 125 16.33 -6.79 -12.12
N LEU A 126 15.14 -6.67 -12.75
CA LEU A 126 13.85 -6.66 -12.04
C LEU A 126 13.59 -7.99 -11.32
N GLU A 127 13.87 -9.11 -11.95
CA GLU A 127 13.70 -10.43 -11.32
C GLU A 127 14.62 -10.63 -10.12
N ARG A 128 15.88 -10.17 -10.20
CA ARG A 128 16.85 -10.17 -9.11
C ARG A 128 16.42 -9.25 -7.97
N ALA A 129 16.02 -8.03 -8.29
CA ALA A 129 15.51 -7.07 -7.31
C ALA A 129 14.25 -7.59 -6.59
N CYS A 130 13.35 -8.24 -7.32
CA CYS A 130 12.17 -8.89 -6.76
C CYS A 130 12.55 -9.96 -5.73
N CYS A 131 13.55 -10.79 -6.01
CA CYS A 131 14.07 -11.76 -5.02
C CYS A 131 14.57 -11.06 -3.75
N GLN A 132 15.32 -9.96 -3.91
CA GLN A 132 16.00 -9.29 -2.80
C GLN A 132 15.00 -8.57 -1.88
N VAL A 133 14.09 -7.77 -2.45
CA VAL A 133 13.09 -7.00 -1.70
C VAL A 133 12.08 -7.91 -1.00
N MET A 134 11.62 -8.96 -1.69
CA MET A 134 10.67 -9.91 -1.11
C MET A 134 11.34 -10.86 -0.09
N GLY A 135 12.61 -11.23 -0.33
CA GLY A 135 13.38 -12.13 0.53
C GLY A 135 13.84 -11.54 1.87
N GLU A 136 14.00 -10.22 1.96
CA GLU A 136 14.36 -9.55 3.22
C GLU A 136 13.19 -9.44 4.22
N SER A 137 11.96 -9.74 3.79
CA SER A 137 10.74 -9.53 4.58
C SER A 137 10.41 -10.65 5.60
N LYS A 138 11.31 -11.61 5.86
CA LYS A 138 11.07 -12.70 6.84
C LYS A 138 11.21 -12.26 8.33
N ARG A 139 10.86 -11.03 8.69
CA ARG A 139 10.77 -10.56 10.09
C ARG A 139 9.65 -9.54 10.32
N VAL A 140 8.49 -9.74 9.69
CA VAL A 140 7.27 -9.14 10.19
C VAL A 140 6.42 -10.29 10.71
N ASP A 141 6.53 -10.55 12.01
CA ASP A 141 5.61 -11.41 12.73
C ASP A 141 4.22 -10.77 12.64
N VAL A 142 3.45 -11.18 11.64
CA VAL A 142 2.02 -10.91 11.60
C VAL A 142 1.44 -11.81 12.69
N HIS A 143 1.24 -11.26 13.87
CA HIS A 143 0.31 -11.84 14.83
C HIS A 143 -1.07 -11.83 14.17
N HIS A 144 -1.41 -12.95 13.51
CA HIS A 144 -2.79 -13.32 13.28
C HIS A 144 -3.38 -13.53 14.67
N GLY A 145 -4.21 -12.58 15.12
CA GLY A 145 -5.09 -12.84 16.24
C GLY A 145 -6.10 -13.86 15.75
N ASP A 146 -5.80 -15.14 15.97
CA ASP A 146 -6.75 -16.21 15.81
C ASP A 146 -7.88 -15.94 16.81
N ASN A 147 -9.09 -15.67 16.29
CA ASN A 147 -10.31 -15.60 17.08
C ASN A 147 -10.59 -17.00 17.63
N GLU A 148 -10.13 -17.28 18.86
CA GLU A 148 -10.45 -18.51 19.61
C GLU A 148 -11.89 -18.53 20.17
N GLU A 149 -12.76 -17.58 19.82
CA GLU A 149 -14.09 -17.48 20.44
C GLU A 149 -15.24 -18.16 19.66
N ASP A 150 -15.00 -18.63 18.42
CA ASP A 150 -16.07 -19.26 17.61
C ASP A 150 -16.17 -20.79 17.79
N GLU A 151 -15.12 -21.49 18.26
CA GLU A 151 -15.17 -22.95 18.50
C GLU A 151 -15.88 -23.33 19.82
N GLU A 152 -15.95 -22.44 20.81
CA GLU A 152 -16.58 -22.76 22.12
C GLU A 152 -18.12 -22.72 22.09
N LEU A 153 -18.71 -22.15 21.03
CA LEU A 153 -20.16 -22.06 20.85
C LEU A 153 -20.76 -23.31 20.20
N GLU A 154 -20.04 -23.98 19.29
CA GLU A 154 -20.52 -25.21 18.65
C GLU A 154 -20.54 -26.41 19.62
N ASP A 155 -19.55 -26.52 20.51
CA ASP A 155 -19.51 -27.59 21.51
C ASP A 155 -20.62 -27.47 22.57
N LYS A 156 -21.01 -26.25 22.94
CA LYS A 156 -22.13 -26.01 23.88
C LYS A 156 -23.49 -26.31 23.26
N LEU A 157 -23.66 -26.06 21.95
CA LEU A 157 -24.88 -26.40 21.21
C LEU A 157 -25.05 -27.92 21.03
N ASN A 158 -23.94 -28.64 20.83
CA ASN A 158 -23.97 -30.09 20.66
C ASN A 158 -24.20 -30.85 21.99
N ALA A 159 -23.73 -30.29 23.12
CA ALA A 159 -23.98 -30.84 24.45
C ALA A 159 -25.44 -30.70 24.91
N MET A 160 -26.17 -29.68 24.43
CA MET A 160 -27.58 -29.46 24.80
C MET A 160 -28.58 -30.29 23.98
N SER A 161 -28.15 -30.99 22.93
CA SER A 161 -29.04 -31.79 22.06
C SER A 161 -29.09 -33.28 22.43
N LEU A 162 -28.51 -33.69 23.56
CA LEU A 162 -28.39 -35.09 23.97
C LEU A 162 -28.96 -35.41 25.37
N GLU A 163 -29.80 -34.54 25.95
CA GLU A 163 -30.70 -34.87 27.06
C GLU A 163 -32.17 -34.79 26.67
#